data_AF-A0A0R1PEA9-F1
#
_entry.id   AF-A0A0R1PEA9-F1
#
_cell.length_a   1.000
_cell.length_b   1.000
_cell.length_c   1.000
_cell.angle_alpha   90.00
_cell.angle_beta   90.00
_cell.angle_gamma   90.00
#
_symmetry.space_group_name_H-M   'P 1'
#
loop_
_entity.id
_entity.type
_entity.pdbx_description
1 polymer ?
#
loop_
_entity_poly.entity_id
_entity_poly.type
_entity_poly.pdbx_seq_one_letter_code
_entity_poly.pdbx_strand_id
1 'polypeptide(L)'
;MKITHEIVQPTPKVPFKYYFHDENSPKRVPSHWHRNIELGFMVSKNTLLVKDDNQENEYHQGDIWVINFRDIHETDFINRKSVFVFCLLIDYDFLKKIYPDIDQIHFDLRGKPTCLKQLIAYQELEKQLRMMIQLLQEPRDDTFNLDLTGRIYILMSNLINNFSHKVTSNTSVNESLIDQALKIINNNYADDLNGAVLAHELNTSVTTLNQQFHQTVQMPINKYITTVRLLAAQKKLLNTNQNIDYIAIDSGFNSTKSFIRNFKNWKHTTPCITSVDSFENIDDEILKFSVNCPLTETEAYMEHLANGIGKDVSVVSSGHGDIDIIQAEANKATGLEYLSQKLNIKPEEMCAFGDGGNDLEMLRYVGHGVAMENASEIVLETAPYQTTNNNQQGVLAHLESVFEL
;
A
#
# COMPACT_ATOMS: atom_id res chain seq x y z
N MET A 1 -9.13 19.06 -1.65
CA MET A 1 -8.36 18.34 -0.62
C MET A 1 -8.37 16.85 -0.97
N LYS A 2 -7.24 16.34 -1.45
CA LYS A 2 -7.08 14.94 -1.92
C LYS A 2 -6.88 14.09 -0.66
N ILE A 3 -7.83 13.22 -0.31
CA ILE A 3 -7.71 12.34 0.86
C ILE A 3 -6.81 11.17 0.45
N THR A 4 -5.55 11.20 0.88
CA THR A 4 -4.56 10.13 0.70
C THR A 4 -4.65 9.17 1.88
N HIS A 5 -4.79 7.86 1.60
CA HIS A 5 -4.96 6.83 2.61
C HIS A 5 -3.71 5.95 2.68
N GLU A 6 -3.38 5.56 3.91
CA GLU A 6 -2.35 4.59 4.26
C GLU A 6 -2.83 3.16 3.94
N ILE A 7 -1.95 2.33 3.37
CA ILE A 7 -2.27 0.95 3.00
C ILE A 7 -2.04 0.08 4.23
N VAL A 8 -3.03 -0.03 5.08
CA VAL A 8 -3.00 -0.91 6.26
C VAL A 8 -3.31 -2.34 5.81
N GLN A 9 -2.34 -3.27 5.89
CA GLN A 9 -2.59 -4.69 5.58
C GLN A 9 -3.28 -5.39 6.76
N PRO A 10 -4.48 -5.99 6.59
CA PRO A 10 -5.09 -6.76 7.66
C PRO A 10 -4.67 -8.23 7.56
N THR A 11 -3.93 -8.73 8.55
CA THR A 11 -3.63 -10.15 8.71
C THR A 11 -4.78 -10.85 9.47
N PRO A 12 -5.43 -11.90 8.92
CA PRO A 12 -6.72 -12.40 9.44
C PRO A 12 -6.71 -13.07 10.83
N LYS A 13 -5.61 -13.07 11.59
CA LYS A 13 -5.48 -13.85 12.85
C LYS A 13 -4.59 -13.23 13.92
N VAL A 14 -4.11 -12.00 13.76
CA VAL A 14 -3.19 -11.37 14.73
C VAL A 14 -3.77 -10.06 15.24
N PRO A 15 -3.56 -9.72 16.53
CA PRO A 15 -4.21 -8.59 17.20
C PRO A 15 -3.53 -7.25 16.88
N PHE A 16 -3.04 -7.09 15.67
CA PHE A 16 -2.35 -5.89 15.24
C PHE A 16 -2.38 -5.80 13.72
N LYS A 17 -2.13 -4.62 13.20
CA LYS A 17 -1.94 -4.35 11.78
C LYS A 17 -0.54 -3.80 11.58
N TYR A 18 0.03 -3.99 10.41
CA TYR A 18 1.30 -3.36 10.06
C TYR A 18 1.22 -2.81 8.64
N TYR A 19 2.07 -1.86 8.36
CA TYR A 19 2.28 -1.35 7.02
C TYR A 19 3.70 -0.85 6.87
N PHE A 20 4.12 -0.76 5.61
CA PHE A 20 5.35 -0.14 5.22
C PHE A 20 5.03 1.14 4.48
N HIS A 21 5.66 2.25 4.86
CA HIS A 21 5.77 3.39 3.96
C HIS A 21 7.01 3.22 3.11
N ASP A 22 6.80 3.24 1.79
CA ASP A 22 7.80 3.10 0.75
C ASP A 22 7.71 4.27 -0.27
N GLU A 23 8.48 4.20 -1.36
CA GLU A 23 8.47 5.24 -2.41
C GLU A 23 7.09 5.41 -3.08
N ASN A 24 6.24 4.37 -3.03
CA ASN A 24 4.89 4.36 -3.60
C ASN A 24 3.84 4.92 -2.63
N SER A 25 4.21 5.09 -1.36
CA SER A 25 3.34 5.58 -0.31
C SER A 25 3.13 7.10 -0.41
N PRO A 26 1.98 7.63 0.04
CA PRO A 26 1.73 9.06 -0.03
C PRO A 26 2.77 9.83 0.80
N LYS A 27 3.38 10.86 0.20
CA LYS A 27 4.37 11.74 0.89
C LYS A 27 3.88 12.26 2.22
N ARG A 28 2.59 12.56 2.30
CA ARG A 28 1.98 13.11 3.49
C ARG A 28 0.75 12.28 3.82
N VAL A 29 0.72 11.78 5.05
CA VAL A 29 -0.51 11.27 5.66
C VAL A 29 -1.08 12.44 6.45
N PRO A 30 -2.23 13.00 6.05
CA PRO A 30 -2.82 14.15 6.72
C PRO A 30 -3.16 13.81 8.18
N SER A 31 -3.32 14.87 8.98
CA SER A 31 -3.76 14.76 10.38
C SER A 31 -4.93 13.79 10.55
N HIS A 32 -4.69 12.75 11.34
CA HIS A 32 -5.63 11.69 11.66
C HIS A 32 -5.32 11.14 13.06
N TRP A 33 -6.18 10.24 13.54
CA TRP A 33 -5.95 9.52 14.78
C TRP A 33 -6.57 8.14 14.65
N HIS A 34 -6.12 7.22 15.49
CA HIS A 34 -6.71 5.89 15.60
C HIS A 34 -6.67 5.45 17.06
N ARG A 35 -7.45 4.42 17.38
CA ARG A 35 -7.53 3.86 18.73
C ARG A 35 -6.39 2.92 19.08
N ASN A 36 -5.51 2.61 18.15
CA ASN A 36 -4.42 1.68 18.36
C ASN A 36 -3.22 2.42 18.95
N ILE A 37 -2.29 1.68 19.54
CA ILE A 37 -0.93 2.21 19.68
C ILE A 37 -0.24 2.05 18.33
N GLU A 38 0.35 3.12 17.82
CA GLU A 38 1.25 3.03 16.67
C GLU A 38 2.69 3.06 17.16
N LEU A 39 3.46 2.06 16.77
CA LEU A 39 4.90 2.03 16.93
C LEU A 39 5.53 2.15 15.56
N GLY A 40 6.20 3.27 15.31
CA GLY A 40 6.93 3.52 14.07
C GLY A 40 8.42 3.24 14.23
N PHE A 41 9.03 2.76 13.14
CA PHE A 41 10.45 2.46 13.06
C PHE A 41 11.01 2.90 11.71
N MET A 42 11.92 3.88 11.74
CA MET A 42 12.59 4.39 10.55
C MET A 42 13.77 3.49 10.18
N VAL A 43 13.62 2.71 9.11
CA VAL A 43 14.63 1.73 8.70
C VAL A 43 15.60 2.32 7.67
N SER A 44 15.07 3.13 6.75
CA SER A 44 15.84 3.79 5.69
C SER A 44 16.69 4.98 6.17
N LYS A 45 17.71 5.34 5.39
CA LYS A 45 18.47 6.60 5.53
C LYS A 45 17.67 7.79 4.99
N ASN A 46 16.56 8.12 5.67
CA ASN A 46 15.70 9.24 5.32
C ASN A 46 15.20 9.94 6.59
N THR A 47 14.48 11.06 6.42
CA THR A 47 13.89 11.84 7.50
C THR A 47 12.37 11.88 7.35
N LEU A 48 11.67 11.50 8.41
CA LEU A 48 10.22 11.63 8.53
C LEU A 48 9.89 12.72 9.54
N LEU A 49 9.02 13.65 9.15
CA LEU A 49 8.39 14.59 10.06
C LEU A 49 7.11 13.97 10.60
N VAL A 50 6.96 13.96 11.91
CA VAL A 50 5.72 13.58 12.59
C VAL A 50 5.29 14.74 13.45
N LYS A 51 4.09 15.24 13.19
CA LYS A 51 3.47 16.31 13.95
C LYS A 51 2.32 15.74 14.76
N ASP A 52 2.42 15.83 16.07
CA ASP A 52 1.34 15.50 17.01
C ASP A 52 0.80 16.76 17.70
N ASP A 53 -0.26 16.63 18.51
CA ASP A 53 -0.88 17.76 19.23
C ASP A 53 0.09 18.54 20.14
N ASN A 54 1.24 17.95 20.48
CA ASN A 54 2.18 18.51 21.45
C ASN A 54 3.43 19.12 20.79
N GLN A 55 3.86 18.61 19.63
CA GLN A 55 5.10 19.05 18.97
C GLN A 55 5.29 18.46 17.56
N GLU A 56 6.27 19.00 16.84
CA GLU A 56 6.78 18.45 15.58
C GLU A 56 8.12 17.76 15.86
N ASN A 57 8.25 16.49 15.49
CA ASN A 57 9.44 15.68 15.69
C ASN A 57 10.01 15.22 14.34
N GLU A 58 11.34 15.16 14.25
CA GLU A 58 12.04 14.60 13.10
C GLU A 58 12.64 13.23 13.48
N TYR A 59 12.34 12.19 12.70
CA TYR A 59 12.85 10.84 12.89
C TYR A 59 13.80 10.44 11.77
N HIS A 60 14.93 9.87 12.16
CA HIS A 60 16.04 9.45 11.31
C HIS A 60 16.25 7.94 11.35
N GLN A 61 17.18 7.42 10.55
CA GLN A 61 17.49 5.99 10.52
C GLN A 61 17.76 5.43 11.93
N GLY A 62 17.03 4.37 12.28
CA GLY A 62 17.11 3.68 13.57
C GLY A 62 16.20 4.27 14.64
N ASP A 63 15.52 5.39 14.38
CA ASP A 63 14.58 5.97 15.35
C ASP A 63 13.28 5.16 15.44
N ILE A 64 12.83 5.00 16.68
CA ILE A 64 11.60 4.33 17.08
C ILE A 64 10.76 5.35 17.84
N TRP A 65 9.47 5.44 17.51
CA TRP A 65 8.54 6.32 18.20
C TRP A 65 7.19 5.65 18.46
N VAL A 66 6.50 6.13 19.49
CA VAL A 66 5.14 5.71 19.81
C VAL A 66 4.18 6.88 19.62
N ILE A 67 3.06 6.61 18.97
CA ILE A 67 1.87 7.47 18.96
C ILE A 67 0.84 6.80 19.86
N ASN A 68 0.38 7.53 20.89
CA ASN A 68 -0.55 6.96 21.88
C ASN A 68 -1.96 6.85 21.32
N PHE A 69 -2.81 6.16 22.09
CA PHE A 69 -4.22 6.06 21.79
C PHE A 69 -4.84 7.43 21.58
N ARG A 70 -5.48 7.62 20.42
CA ARG A 70 -6.24 8.82 20.09
C ARG A 70 -5.42 10.10 19.97
N ASP A 71 -4.09 10.01 19.95
CA ASP A 71 -3.25 11.17 19.61
C ASP A 71 -3.50 11.53 18.14
N ILE A 72 -3.88 12.78 17.91
CA ILE A 72 -3.96 13.32 16.56
C ILE A 72 -2.53 13.51 16.06
N HIS A 73 -2.24 12.98 14.88
CA HIS A 73 -0.93 13.05 14.28
C HIS A 73 -0.99 13.14 12.76
N GLU A 74 0.04 13.77 12.19
CA GLU A 74 0.29 13.92 10.76
C GLU A 74 1.71 13.48 10.47
N THR A 75 1.94 12.84 9.31
CA THR A 75 3.28 12.45 8.88
C THR A 75 3.61 13.05 7.52
N ASP A 76 4.83 13.56 7.34
CA ASP A 76 5.34 14.11 6.09
C ASP A 76 6.78 13.64 5.84
N PHE A 77 7.01 13.01 4.69
CA PHE A 77 8.33 12.59 4.26
C PHE A 77 9.07 13.73 3.58
N ILE A 78 10.22 14.15 4.14
CA ILE A 78 11.04 15.23 3.56
C ILE A 78 11.54 14.81 2.17
N ASN A 79 12.02 13.57 2.02
CA ASN A 79 12.48 13.00 0.76
C ASN A 79 11.78 11.66 0.50
N ARG A 80 11.35 11.39 -0.75
CA ARG A 80 10.66 10.14 -1.13
C ARG A 80 11.58 9.01 -1.55
N LYS A 81 12.85 9.29 -1.89
CA LYS A 81 13.76 8.25 -2.37
C LYS A 81 14.19 7.32 -1.24
N SER A 82 14.09 6.04 -1.50
CA SER A 82 14.51 4.93 -0.64
C SER A 82 13.92 5.02 0.76
N VAL A 83 12.67 5.46 0.89
CA VAL A 83 11.95 5.49 2.17
C VAL A 83 11.56 4.07 2.53
N PHE A 84 11.82 3.69 3.78
CA PHE A 84 11.31 2.47 4.37
C PHE A 84 11.05 2.73 5.85
N VAL A 85 9.76 2.89 6.18
CA VAL A 85 9.28 2.97 7.56
C VAL A 85 8.42 1.76 7.82
N PHE A 86 8.70 1.07 8.91
CA PHE A 86 7.85 0.00 9.42
C PHE A 86 6.98 0.56 10.54
N CYS A 87 5.66 0.48 10.38
CA CYS A 87 4.72 0.87 11.42
C CYS A 87 3.87 -0.32 11.86
N LEU A 88 3.65 -0.39 13.16
CA LEU A 88 2.89 -1.43 13.83
C LEU A 88 1.73 -0.78 14.60
N LEU A 89 0.50 -1.12 14.24
CA LEU A 89 -0.73 -0.72 14.93
C LEU A 89 -1.21 -1.84 15.83
N ILE A 90 -0.99 -1.71 17.14
CA ILE A 90 -1.35 -2.73 18.13
C ILE A 90 -2.78 -2.47 18.60
N ASP A 91 -3.64 -3.49 18.46
CA ASP A 91 -5.07 -3.36 18.70
C ASP A 91 -5.40 -3.05 20.16
N TYR A 92 -6.24 -2.04 20.36
CA TYR A 92 -6.68 -1.61 21.69
C TYR A 92 -7.41 -2.70 22.47
N ASP A 93 -8.38 -3.39 21.85
CA ASP A 93 -9.21 -4.37 22.55
C ASP A 93 -8.36 -5.59 22.98
N PHE A 94 -7.37 -5.96 22.16
CA PHE A 94 -6.34 -6.92 22.56
C PHE A 94 -5.52 -6.44 23.75
N LEU A 95 -4.96 -5.22 23.70
CA LEU A 95 -4.15 -4.67 24.79
C LEU A 95 -4.95 -4.58 26.09
N LYS A 96 -6.19 -4.12 26.02
CA LYS A 96 -7.11 -4.02 27.15
C LYS A 96 -7.39 -5.39 27.78
N LYS A 97 -7.43 -6.46 26.99
CA LYS A 97 -7.59 -7.84 27.49
C LYS A 97 -6.37 -8.33 28.24
N ILE A 98 -5.16 -8.01 27.77
CA ILE A 98 -3.90 -8.51 28.35
C ILE A 98 -3.34 -7.62 29.46
N TYR A 99 -3.67 -6.32 29.43
CA TYR A 99 -3.25 -5.31 30.38
C TYR A 99 -4.43 -4.36 30.64
N PRO A 100 -5.34 -4.69 31.59
CA PRO A 100 -6.59 -3.94 31.81
C PRO A 100 -6.42 -2.44 32.11
N ASP A 101 -5.29 -2.04 32.68
CA ASP A 101 -4.99 -0.64 33.02
C ASP A 101 -4.32 0.15 31.88
N ILE A 102 -4.33 -0.36 30.65
CA ILE A 102 -3.60 0.25 29.53
C ILE A 102 -4.05 1.69 29.23
N ASP A 103 -5.31 2.05 29.55
CA ASP A 103 -5.85 3.41 29.42
C ASP A 103 -5.16 4.43 30.33
N GLN A 104 -4.50 3.96 31.38
CA GLN A 104 -3.75 4.80 32.32
C GLN A 104 -2.27 4.90 31.95
N ILE A 105 -1.83 4.25 30.88
CA ILE A 105 -0.44 4.24 30.46
C ILE A 105 -0.27 5.22 29.31
N HIS A 106 0.68 6.15 29.46
CA HIS A 106 1.15 7.00 28.37
C HIS A 106 2.60 6.69 28.06
N PHE A 107 2.91 6.51 26.78
CA PHE A 107 4.24 6.16 26.28
C PHE A 107 5.02 7.40 25.87
N ASP A 108 6.29 7.45 26.31
CA ASP A 108 7.24 8.53 26.05
C ASP A 108 8.43 8.03 25.24
N LEU A 109 8.18 7.49 24.04
CA LEU A 109 9.22 7.09 23.12
C LEU A 109 9.16 7.95 21.86
N ARG A 110 10.14 8.85 21.72
CA ARG A 110 10.25 9.81 20.59
C ARG A 110 11.66 9.79 20.00
N GLY A 111 12.13 8.62 19.60
CA GLY A 111 13.50 8.42 19.10
C GLY A 111 14.46 7.90 20.17
N LYS A 112 15.74 7.86 19.82
CA LYS A 112 16.77 7.19 20.63
C LYS A 112 17.03 7.90 21.99
N PRO A 113 16.91 7.19 23.13
CA PRO A 113 17.15 7.77 24.45
C PRO A 113 18.64 7.94 24.75
N THR A 114 18.97 8.86 25.67
CA THR A 114 20.35 9.11 26.12
C THR A 114 20.74 8.36 27.39
N CYS A 115 19.76 7.96 28.22
CA CYS A 115 19.99 7.19 29.44
C CYS A 115 20.40 5.74 29.11
N LEU A 116 21.50 5.25 29.70
CA LEU A 116 22.02 3.91 29.44
C LEU A 116 20.98 2.79 29.66
N LYS A 117 20.19 2.87 30.75
CA LYS A 117 19.15 1.87 31.03
C LYS A 117 18.10 1.83 29.91
N GLN A 118 17.63 3.00 29.49
CA GLN A 118 16.67 3.10 28.39
C GLN A 118 17.30 2.73 27.04
N LEU A 119 18.59 2.99 26.83
CA LEU A 119 19.30 2.60 25.61
C LEU A 119 19.38 1.08 25.44
N ILE A 120 19.60 0.33 26.52
CA ILE A 120 19.56 -1.14 26.49
C ILE A 120 18.14 -1.63 26.15
N ALA A 121 17.12 -1.05 26.79
CA ALA A 121 15.72 -1.36 26.49
C ALA A 121 15.35 -1.02 25.03
N TYR A 122 15.88 0.09 24.51
CA TYR A 122 15.69 0.54 23.13
C TYR A 122 16.29 -0.42 22.12
N GLN A 123 17.51 -0.92 22.37
CA GLN A 123 18.16 -1.92 21.51
C GLN A 123 17.35 -3.22 21.41
N GLU A 124 16.71 -3.62 22.52
CA GLU A 124 15.82 -4.78 22.50
C GLU A 124 14.54 -4.51 21.69
N LEU A 125 13.95 -3.31 21.77
CA LEU A 125 12.83 -2.92 20.89
C LEU A 125 13.24 -2.98 19.41
N GLU A 126 14.38 -2.39 19.07
CA GLU A 126 14.92 -2.39 17.71
C GLU A 126 15.12 -3.81 17.19
N LYS A 127 15.71 -4.70 18.01
CA LYS A 127 15.88 -6.11 17.67
C LYS A 127 14.55 -6.79 17.39
N GLN A 128 13.54 -6.63 18.25
CA GLN A 128 12.24 -7.27 18.05
C GLN A 128 11.56 -6.77 16.77
N LEU A 129 11.61 -5.47 16.49
CA LEU A 129 11.07 -4.88 15.27
C LEU A 129 11.75 -5.44 14.01
N ARG A 130 13.09 -5.53 14.01
CA ARG A 130 13.84 -6.12 12.88
C ARG A 130 13.50 -7.58 12.65
N MET A 131 13.38 -8.36 13.72
CA MET A 131 12.97 -9.77 13.62
C MET A 131 11.53 -9.92 13.12
N MET A 132 10.63 -9.00 13.49
CA MET A 132 9.27 -8.98 12.93
C MET A 132 9.32 -8.66 11.43
N ILE A 133 10.06 -7.65 11.00
CA ILE A 133 10.22 -7.31 9.57
C ILE A 133 10.72 -8.53 8.77
N GLN A 134 11.75 -9.22 9.28
CA GLN A 134 12.26 -10.44 8.65
C GLN A 134 11.17 -11.52 8.55
N LEU A 135 10.47 -11.82 9.66
CA LEU A 135 9.42 -12.83 9.68
C LEU A 135 8.29 -12.51 8.69
N LEU A 136 7.96 -11.23 8.49
CA LEU A 136 6.94 -10.77 7.55
C LEU A 136 7.34 -10.94 6.06
N GLN A 137 8.63 -11.13 5.77
CA GLN A 137 9.16 -11.37 4.43
C GLN A 137 9.26 -12.87 4.08
N GLU A 138 9.23 -13.75 5.07
CA GLU A 138 9.33 -15.20 4.89
C GLU A 138 7.96 -15.84 4.52
N PRO A 139 7.96 -17.00 3.83
CA PRO A 139 6.75 -17.78 3.63
C PRO A 139 6.07 -18.12 4.96
N ARG A 140 4.75 -17.97 5.03
CA ARG A 140 3.99 -18.21 6.26
C ARG A 140 3.89 -19.71 6.55
N ASP A 141 4.42 -20.12 7.70
CA ASP A 141 4.24 -21.46 8.24
C ASP A 141 3.18 -21.50 9.37
N ASP A 142 2.97 -22.67 9.96
CA ASP A 142 2.00 -22.87 11.04
C ASP A 142 2.39 -22.13 12.34
N THR A 143 3.67 -21.77 12.51
CA THR A 143 4.19 -21.07 13.69
C THR A 143 4.18 -19.55 13.57
N PHE A 144 4.03 -19.01 12.35
CA PHE A 144 4.06 -17.58 12.03
C PHE A 144 3.26 -16.71 13.01
N ASN A 145 2.00 -17.06 13.30
CA ASN A 145 1.17 -16.26 14.20
C ASN A 145 1.64 -16.34 15.67
N LEU A 146 2.17 -17.50 16.08
CA LEU A 146 2.67 -17.72 17.44
C LEU A 146 3.91 -16.85 17.69
N ASP A 147 4.87 -16.91 16.77
CA ASP A 147 6.11 -16.13 16.85
C ASP A 147 5.81 -14.63 16.88
N LEU A 148 4.95 -14.20 15.97
CA LEU A 148 4.59 -12.81 15.83
C LEU A 148 3.85 -12.28 17.07
N THR A 149 2.92 -13.07 17.62
CA THR A 149 2.22 -12.73 18.87
C THR A 149 3.18 -12.71 20.06
N GLY A 150 4.13 -13.65 20.15
CA GLY A 150 5.15 -13.68 21.19
C GLY A 150 6.01 -12.41 21.20
N ARG A 151 6.40 -11.93 20.02
CA ARG A 151 7.17 -10.68 19.87
C ARG A 151 6.39 -9.45 20.32
N ILE A 152 5.09 -9.37 20.02
CA ILE A 152 4.22 -8.29 20.50
C ILE A 152 4.23 -8.24 22.04
N TYR A 153 4.12 -9.38 22.72
CA TYR A 153 4.16 -9.40 24.18
C TYR A 153 5.48 -8.89 24.75
N ILE A 154 6.61 -9.31 24.16
CA ILE A 154 7.95 -8.86 24.58
C ILE A 154 8.08 -7.34 24.38
N LEU A 155 7.68 -6.86 23.21
CA LEU A 155 7.72 -5.46 22.81
C LEU A 155 6.86 -4.59 23.75
N MET A 156 5.61 -5.00 24.01
CA MET A 156 4.71 -4.27 24.92
C MET A 156 5.20 -4.26 26.37
N SER A 157 5.70 -5.40 26.87
CA SER A 157 6.29 -5.46 28.21
C SER A 157 7.48 -4.50 28.33
N ASN A 158 8.33 -4.43 27.31
CA ASN A 158 9.47 -3.54 27.30
C ASN A 158 9.05 -2.05 27.25
N LEU A 159 8.11 -1.71 26.37
CA LEU A 159 7.55 -0.35 26.27
C LEU A 159 6.95 0.12 27.62
N ILE A 160 6.08 -0.70 28.22
CA ILE A 160 5.41 -0.36 29.48
C ILE A 160 6.43 -0.13 30.60
N ASN A 161 7.45 -0.99 30.69
CA ASN A 161 8.40 -0.93 31.82
C ASN A 161 9.47 0.17 31.69
N ASN A 162 9.81 0.60 30.47
CA ASN A 162 10.98 1.47 30.24
C ASN A 162 10.66 2.81 29.57
N PHE A 163 9.50 2.93 28.92
CA PHE A 163 9.12 4.06 28.08
C PHE A 163 7.70 4.53 28.35
N SER A 164 7.19 4.35 29.57
CA SER A 164 5.85 4.81 29.93
C SER A 164 5.77 5.37 31.34
N HIS A 165 4.72 6.14 31.58
CA HIS A 165 4.30 6.57 32.91
C HIS A 165 2.79 6.42 33.08
N LYS A 166 2.35 6.36 34.34
CA LYS A 166 0.92 6.36 34.67
C LYS A 166 0.37 7.78 34.60
N VAL A 167 -0.70 7.96 33.85
CA VAL A 167 -1.46 9.20 33.82
C VAL A 167 -2.65 9.06 34.76
N THR A 168 -2.67 9.87 35.83
CA THR A 168 -3.84 10.01 36.71
C THR A 168 -4.88 10.91 36.03
N SER A 169 -5.71 10.36 35.17
CA SER A 169 -6.94 11.02 34.72
C SER A 169 -8.09 10.68 35.68
N ASN A 170 -8.63 11.70 36.36
CA ASN A 170 -9.84 11.60 37.19
C ASN A 170 -11.14 11.45 36.37
N THR A 171 -11.01 11.27 35.07
CA THR A 171 -12.10 10.93 34.17
C THR A 171 -11.90 9.48 33.79
N SER A 172 -12.80 8.60 34.23
CA SER A 172 -13.02 7.36 33.47
C SER A 172 -13.15 7.78 32.02
N VAL A 173 -12.21 7.40 31.17
CA VAL A 173 -12.25 7.71 29.76
C VAL A 173 -13.40 6.89 29.18
N ASN A 174 -14.63 7.37 29.37
CA ASN A 174 -15.77 6.84 28.65
C ASN A 174 -15.38 6.88 27.17
N GLU A 175 -15.54 5.75 26.50
CA GLU A 175 -15.31 5.62 25.06
C GLU A 175 -16.02 6.78 24.37
N SER A 176 -15.29 7.64 23.65
CA SER A 176 -15.92 8.83 23.06
C SER A 176 -16.97 8.39 22.05
N LEU A 177 -17.93 9.27 21.75
CA LEU A 177 -18.95 8.99 20.74
C LEU A 177 -18.32 8.52 19.41
N ILE A 178 -17.14 9.06 19.06
CA ILE A 178 -16.44 8.71 17.83
C ILE A 178 -15.71 7.38 17.95
N ASP A 179 -15.17 7.04 19.11
CA ASP A 179 -14.57 5.72 19.34
C ASP A 179 -15.60 4.60 19.19
N GLN A 180 -16.79 4.81 19.74
CA GLN A 180 -17.91 3.89 19.60
C GLN A 180 -18.36 3.81 18.13
N ALA A 181 -18.49 4.95 17.44
CA ALA A 181 -18.83 4.98 16.03
C ALA A 181 -17.81 4.21 15.16
N LEU A 182 -16.52 4.45 15.35
CA LEU A 182 -15.46 3.76 14.61
C LEU A 182 -15.43 2.25 14.90
N LYS A 183 -15.71 1.86 16.16
CA LYS A 183 -15.80 0.43 16.53
C LYS A 183 -16.93 -0.26 15.79
N ILE A 184 -18.12 0.34 15.80
CA ILE A 184 -19.29 -0.20 15.08
C ILE A 184 -18.99 -0.25 13.58
N ILE A 185 -18.43 0.82 13.00
CA ILE A 185 -18.09 0.82 11.57
C ILE A 185 -17.13 -0.30 11.22
N ASN A 186 -16.04 -0.49 11.97
CA ASN A 186 -15.05 -1.51 11.65
C ASN A 186 -15.59 -2.94 11.80
N ASN A 187 -16.54 -3.17 12.70
CA ASN A 187 -17.12 -4.48 12.95
C ASN A 187 -18.32 -4.79 12.05
N ASN A 188 -19.05 -3.76 11.60
CA ASN A 188 -20.35 -3.88 10.95
C ASN A 188 -20.43 -3.15 9.60
N TYR A 189 -19.30 -2.79 8.98
CA TYR A 189 -19.31 -2.09 7.68
C TYR A 189 -20.03 -2.89 6.58
N ALA A 190 -20.04 -4.22 6.67
CA ALA A 190 -20.70 -5.10 5.69
C ALA A 190 -22.23 -5.11 5.83
N ASP A 191 -22.75 -4.73 7.00
CA ASP A 191 -24.18 -4.66 7.27
C ASP A 191 -24.81 -3.40 6.63
N ASP A 192 -26.13 -3.24 6.77
CA ASP A 192 -26.85 -2.03 6.36
C ASP A 192 -26.55 -0.83 7.29
N LEU A 193 -25.29 -0.41 7.25
CA LEU A 193 -24.73 0.65 8.08
C LEU A 193 -24.70 1.97 7.31
N ASN A 194 -25.22 3.02 7.95
CA ASN A 194 -25.12 4.40 7.51
C ASN A 194 -25.13 5.35 8.72
N GLY A 195 -24.89 6.64 8.49
CA GLY A 195 -24.81 7.64 9.54
C GLY A 195 -26.08 7.80 10.38
N ALA A 196 -27.26 7.50 9.83
CA ALA A 196 -28.52 7.53 10.60
C ALA A 196 -28.63 6.32 11.54
N VAL A 197 -28.25 5.14 11.06
CA VAL A 197 -28.19 3.91 11.87
C VAL A 197 -27.21 4.08 13.02
N LEU A 198 -26.00 4.58 12.74
CA LEU A 198 -24.99 4.86 13.77
C LEU A 198 -25.46 5.89 14.79
N ALA A 199 -26.11 6.97 14.33
CA ALA A 199 -26.63 7.98 15.25
C ALA A 199 -27.69 7.41 16.19
N HIS A 200 -28.58 6.56 15.67
CA HIS A 200 -29.59 5.86 16.47
C HIS A 200 -28.95 4.92 17.48
N GLU A 201 -28.00 4.07 17.06
CA GLU A 201 -27.30 3.11 17.92
C GLU A 201 -26.51 3.80 19.04
N LEU A 202 -25.92 4.95 18.74
CA LEU A 202 -25.13 5.75 19.67
C LEU A 202 -25.96 6.77 20.48
N ASN A 203 -27.29 6.75 20.36
CA ASN A 203 -28.21 7.66 21.04
C ASN A 203 -27.85 9.15 20.83
N THR A 204 -27.49 9.53 19.60
CA THR A 204 -27.10 10.89 19.22
C THR A 204 -27.82 11.36 17.96
N SER A 205 -27.66 12.63 17.58
CA SER A 205 -28.16 13.13 16.29
C SER A 205 -27.13 12.92 15.17
N VAL A 206 -27.60 12.70 13.94
CA VAL A 206 -26.73 12.60 12.75
C VAL A 206 -25.89 13.86 12.57
N THR A 207 -26.44 15.03 12.93
CA THR A 207 -25.74 16.32 12.86
C THR A 207 -24.59 16.37 13.86
N THR A 208 -24.85 16.03 15.13
CA THR A 208 -23.84 15.98 16.19
C THR A 208 -22.75 14.97 15.85
N LEU A 209 -23.14 13.78 15.41
CA LEU A 209 -22.22 12.72 15.03
C LEU A 209 -21.34 13.17 13.87
N ASN A 210 -21.89 13.74 12.79
CA ASN A 210 -21.09 14.26 11.68
C ASN A 210 -20.20 15.44 12.09
N GLN A 211 -20.67 16.34 12.97
CA GLN A 211 -19.88 17.46 13.43
C GLN A 211 -18.64 16.99 14.20
N GLN A 212 -18.83 16.08 15.15
CA GLN A 212 -17.72 15.49 15.89
C GLN A 212 -16.81 14.66 14.95
N PHE A 213 -17.40 13.86 14.06
CA PHE A 213 -16.63 13.02 13.13
C PHE A 213 -15.81 13.87 12.14
N HIS A 214 -16.33 15.03 11.71
CA HIS A 214 -15.56 15.98 10.91
C HIS A 214 -14.43 16.64 11.70
N GLN A 215 -14.65 16.97 12.97
CA GLN A 215 -13.62 17.57 13.81
C GLN A 215 -12.46 16.59 14.05
N THR A 216 -12.76 15.30 14.23
CA THR A 216 -11.73 14.30 14.57
C THR A 216 -11.18 13.56 13.35
N VAL A 217 -12.00 13.17 12.37
CA VAL A 217 -11.62 12.32 11.20
C VAL A 217 -11.54 13.13 9.90
N GLN A 218 -11.89 14.42 9.93
CA GLN A 218 -11.85 15.34 8.77
C GLN A 218 -12.63 14.87 7.53
N MET A 219 -13.64 14.01 7.72
CA MET A 219 -14.52 13.58 6.63
C MET A 219 -15.94 13.28 7.12
N PRO A 220 -16.95 13.30 6.24
CA PRO A 220 -18.31 12.90 6.61
C PRO A 220 -18.37 11.41 6.95
N ILE A 221 -19.23 11.01 7.89
CA ILE A 221 -19.29 9.61 8.37
C ILE A 221 -19.63 8.61 7.26
N ASN A 222 -20.59 8.95 6.38
CA ASN A 222 -20.98 8.08 5.26
C ASN A 222 -19.85 7.89 4.24
N LYS A 223 -18.99 8.91 4.11
CA LYS A 223 -17.81 8.82 3.25
C LYS A 223 -16.80 7.86 3.86
N TYR A 224 -16.58 7.92 5.18
CA TYR A 224 -15.71 7.00 5.88
C TYR A 224 -16.19 5.54 5.78
N ILE A 225 -17.48 5.28 6.01
CA ILE A 225 -18.07 3.93 5.83
C ILE A 225 -17.79 3.41 4.41
N THR A 226 -18.06 4.24 3.39
CA THR A 226 -17.80 3.87 1.99
C THR A 226 -16.32 3.55 1.75
N THR A 227 -15.40 4.32 2.33
CA THR A 227 -13.96 4.04 2.25
C THR A 227 -13.61 2.68 2.87
N VAL A 228 -14.12 2.37 4.06
CA VAL A 228 -13.88 1.08 4.73
C VAL A 228 -14.37 -0.08 3.86
N ARG A 229 -15.57 0.05 3.28
CA ARG A 229 -16.14 -0.92 2.33
C ARG A 229 -15.27 -1.10 1.08
N LEU A 230 -14.76 -0.02 0.51
CA LEU A 230 -13.86 -0.06 -0.66
C LEU A 230 -12.53 -0.75 -0.35
N LEU A 231 -11.95 -0.50 0.82
CA LEU A 231 -10.71 -1.16 1.27
C LEU A 231 -10.92 -2.67 1.46
N ALA A 232 -12.04 -3.06 2.09
CA ALA A 232 -12.41 -4.47 2.23
C ALA A 232 -12.59 -5.16 0.87
N ALA A 233 -13.27 -4.49 -0.07
CA ALA A 233 -13.45 -5.00 -1.43
C ALA A 233 -12.13 -5.12 -2.20
N GLN A 234 -11.25 -4.12 -2.12
CA GLN A 234 -9.93 -4.16 -2.76
C GLN A 234 -9.12 -5.36 -2.26
N LYS A 235 -9.15 -5.63 -0.96
CA LYS A 235 -8.46 -6.79 -0.39
C LYS A 235 -8.96 -8.10 -1.01
N LYS A 236 -10.27 -8.25 -1.18
CA LYS A 236 -10.85 -9.45 -1.80
C LYS A 236 -10.47 -9.59 -3.26
N LEU A 237 -10.45 -8.48 -4.00
CA LEU A 237 -10.02 -8.46 -5.41
C LEU A 237 -8.55 -8.89 -5.58
N LEU A 238 -7.67 -8.50 -4.66
CA LEU A 238 -6.24 -8.83 -4.74
C LEU A 238 -5.90 -10.24 -4.25
N ASN A 239 -6.72 -10.82 -3.38
CA ASN A 239 -6.38 -12.05 -2.67
C ASN A 239 -7.31 -13.23 -2.99
N THR A 240 -8.33 -13.04 -3.84
CA THR A 240 -9.32 -14.08 -4.14
C THR A 240 -9.80 -13.98 -5.60
N ASN A 241 -10.31 -15.08 -6.12
CA ASN A 241 -11.01 -15.14 -7.41
C ASN A 241 -12.55 -15.12 -7.23
N GLN A 242 -13.05 -14.46 -6.18
CA GLN A 242 -14.48 -14.39 -5.90
C GLN A 242 -15.22 -13.56 -6.95
N ASN A 243 -16.49 -13.90 -7.22
CA ASN A 243 -17.33 -13.15 -8.15
C ASN A 243 -17.51 -11.70 -7.67
N ILE A 244 -17.51 -10.75 -8.61
CA ILE A 244 -17.59 -9.31 -8.32
C ILE A 244 -18.87 -8.90 -7.59
N ASP A 245 -20.00 -9.55 -7.89
CA ASP A 245 -21.29 -9.30 -7.24
C ASP A 245 -21.23 -9.73 -5.78
N TYR A 246 -20.60 -10.88 -5.52
CA TYR A 246 -20.37 -11.36 -4.15
C TYR A 246 -19.44 -10.40 -3.40
N ILE A 247 -18.31 -9.99 -4.00
CA ILE A 247 -17.38 -9.04 -3.38
C ILE A 247 -18.10 -7.73 -3.02
N ALA A 248 -18.96 -7.22 -3.90
CA ALA A 248 -19.72 -6.01 -3.65
C ALA A 248 -20.65 -6.16 -2.44
N ILE A 249 -21.46 -7.22 -2.40
CA ILE A 249 -22.43 -7.46 -1.31
C ILE A 249 -21.71 -7.73 0.01
N ASP A 250 -20.72 -8.62 0.01
CA ASP A 250 -19.98 -9.02 1.20
C ASP A 250 -19.12 -7.88 1.77
N SER A 251 -18.76 -6.90 0.93
CA SER A 251 -18.12 -5.65 1.38
C SER A 251 -19.12 -4.56 1.80
N GLY A 252 -20.42 -4.83 1.84
CA GLY A 252 -21.46 -3.92 2.32
C GLY A 252 -22.02 -2.94 1.28
N PHE A 253 -21.80 -3.17 -0.02
CA PHE A 253 -22.47 -2.39 -1.06
C PHE A 253 -23.86 -2.95 -1.36
N ASN A 254 -24.84 -2.06 -1.49
CA ASN A 254 -26.22 -2.42 -1.84
C ASN A 254 -26.40 -2.97 -3.27
N SER A 255 -25.39 -2.79 -4.12
CA SER A 255 -25.38 -3.30 -5.50
C SER A 255 -23.97 -3.23 -6.09
N THR A 256 -23.70 -4.12 -7.04
CA THR A 256 -22.47 -4.12 -7.84
C THR A 256 -22.29 -2.80 -8.60
N LYS A 257 -23.39 -2.21 -9.11
CA LYS A 257 -23.34 -0.89 -9.79
C LYS A 257 -22.84 0.22 -8.86
N SER A 258 -23.32 0.26 -7.62
CA SER A 258 -22.86 1.24 -6.63
C SER A 258 -21.41 1.01 -6.26
N PHE A 259 -20.99 -0.25 -6.09
CA PHE A 259 -19.61 -0.62 -5.84
C PHE A 259 -18.69 -0.15 -6.98
N ILE A 260 -18.95 -0.54 -8.23
CA ILE A 260 -18.14 -0.17 -9.40
C ILE A 260 -18.00 1.34 -9.52
N ARG A 261 -19.09 2.09 -9.34
CA ARG A 261 -19.07 3.57 -9.39
C ARG A 261 -18.17 4.16 -8.31
N ASN A 262 -18.31 3.72 -7.05
CA ASN A 262 -17.49 4.22 -5.95
C ASN A 262 -16.01 3.81 -6.13
N PHE A 263 -15.76 2.60 -6.64
CA PHE A 263 -14.41 2.12 -6.91
C PHE A 263 -13.75 2.91 -8.05
N LYS A 264 -14.45 3.17 -9.16
CA LYS A 264 -13.99 4.04 -10.24
C LYS A 264 -13.68 5.46 -9.76
N ASN A 265 -14.55 6.05 -8.94
CA ASN A 265 -14.30 7.37 -8.36
C ASN A 265 -13.08 7.40 -7.43
N TRP A 266 -12.78 6.28 -6.77
CA TRP A 266 -11.69 6.17 -5.81
C TRP A 266 -10.34 5.83 -6.47
N LYS A 267 -10.31 4.89 -7.42
CA LYS A 267 -9.09 4.36 -8.05
C LYS A 267 -8.87 4.83 -9.49
N HIS A 268 -9.84 5.53 -10.08
CA HIS A 268 -9.82 5.90 -11.50
C HIS A 268 -9.69 4.70 -12.44
N THR A 269 -10.16 3.52 -12.00
CA THR A 269 -10.17 2.28 -12.79
C THR A 269 -11.37 1.41 -12.40
N THR A 270 -11.73 0.47 -13.27
CA THR A 270 -12.80 -0.49 -13.02
C THR A 270 -12.30 -1.68 -12.17
N PRO A 271 -13.06 -2.15 -11.17
CA PRO A 271 -12.68 -3.33 -10.38
C PRO A 271 -12.88 -4.65 -11.16
N CYS A 272 -13.47 -4.62 -12.36
CA CYS A 272 -13.70 -5.79 -13.19
C CYS A 272 -13.59 -5.48 -14.69
N ILE A 273 -13.27 -6.51 -15.47
CA ILE A 273 -13.35 -6.51 -16.93
C ILE A 273 -14.84 -6.47 -17.32
N THR A 274 -15.19 -5.63 -18.29
CA THR A 274 -16.54 -5.57 -18.85
C THR A 274 -16.50 -6.15 -20.25
N SER A 275 -17.27 -7.21 -20.49
CA SER A 275 -17.51 -7.69 -21.85
C SER A 275 -18.49 -6.73 -22.53
N VAL A 276 -18.17 -6.33 -23.75
CA VAL A 276 -18.99 -5.45 -24.57
C VAL A 276 -19.36 -6.18 -25.86
N ASP A 277 -20.62 -6.08 -26.26
CA ASP A 277 -21.08 -6.68 -27.53
C ASP A 277 -20.64 -5.86 -28.75
N SER A 278 -20.31 -4.58 -28.55
CA SER A 278 -19.82 -3.68 -29.59
C SER A 278 -18.91 -2.61 -28.99
N PHE A 279 -17.83 -2.29 -29.70
CA PHE A 279 -16.93 -1.19 -29.36
C PHE A 279 -17.55 0.20 -29.61
N GLU A 280 -18.63 0.30 -30.40
CA GLU A 280 -19.30 1.58 -30.72
C GLU A 280 -19.96 2.23 -29.50
N ASN A 281 -20.27 1.45 -28.46
CA ASN A 281 -20.97 1.92 -27.27
C ASN A 281 -20.02 2.24 -26.10
N ILE A 282 -18.72 2.34 -26.35
CA ILE A 282 -17.74 2.70 -25.31
C ILE A 282 -17.59 4.22 -25.26
N ASP A 283 -18.01 4.82 -24.14
CA ASP A 283 -17.80 6.24 -23.81
C ASP A 283 -16.52 6.38 -22.97
N ASP A 284 -15.37 6.13 -23.59
CA ASP A 284 -14.03 6.24 -22.99
C ASP A 284 -12.96 6.50 -24.07
N GLU A 285 -11.80 7.02 -23.66
CA GLU A 285 -10.65 7.19 -24.53
C GLU A 285 -9.87 5.87 -24.63
N ILE A 286 -9.90 5.23 -25.81
CA ILE A 286 -9.25 3.94 -26.00
C ILE A 286 -7.75 4.13 -26.22
N LEU A 287 -6.96 3.68 -25.26
CA LEU A 287 -5.49 3.81 -25.28
C LEU A 287 -4.79 2.65 -26.01
N LYS A 288 -5.33 1.44 -25.93
CA LYS A 288 -4.70 0.22 -26.45
C LYS A 288 -5.74 -0.86 -26.71
N PHE A 289 -5.50 -1.70 -27.72
CA PHE A 289 -6.16 -3.01 -27.86
C PHE A 289 -5.14 -4.12 -27.60
N SER A 290 -5.58 -5.20 -26.96
CA SER A 290 -4.79 -6.40 -26.74
C SER A 290 -5.56 -7.61 -27.28
N VAL A 291 -4.87 -8.44 -28.06
CA VAL A 291 -5.40 -9.64 -28.70
C VAL A 291 -4.57 -10.83 -28.23
N ASN A 292 -5.24 -11.90 -27.83
CA ASN A 292 -4.59 -13.17 -27.55
C ASN A 292 -4.87 -14.15 -28.69
N CYS A 293 -3.85 -14.88 -29.13
CA CYS A 293 -3.94 -15.89 -30.16
C CYS A 293 -3.01 -17.08 -29.83
N PRO A 294 -3.18 -18.23 -30.50
CA PRO A 294 -2.24 -19.34 -30.36
C PRO A 294 -0.81 -18.90 -30.69
N LEU A 295 0.16 -19.29 -29.86
CA LEU A 295 1.56 -18.87 -30.01
C LEU A 295 2.11 -19.11 -31.42
N THR A 296 1.76 -20.23 -32.05
CA THR A 296 2.18 -20.62 -33.41
C THR A 296 1.61 -19.74 -34.52
N GLU A 297 0.57 -18.95 -34.24
CA GLU A 297 -0.10 -18.08 -35.21
C GLU A 297 0.23 -16.59 -34.98
N THR A 298 0.95 -16.25 -33.90
CA THR A 298 1.22 -14.87 -33.49
C THR A 298 1.81 -14.02 -34.63
N GLU A 299 2.84 -14.51 -35.32
CA GLU A 299 3.49 -13.77 -36.41
C GLU A 299 2.53 -13.53 -37.58
N ALA A 300 1.73 -14.53 -37.95
CA ALA A 300 0.75 -14.41 -39.02
C ALA A 300 -0.35 -13.39 -38.68
N TYR A 301 -0.86 -13.39 -37.44
CA TYR A 301 -1.82 -12.37 -36.99
C TYR A 301 -1.19 -10.98 -36.93
N MET A 302 0.05 -10.86 -36.44
CA MET A 302 0.75 -9.58 -36.43
C MET A 302 0.91 -9.01 -37.84
N GLU A 303 1.33 -9.82 -38.81
CA GLU A 303 1.45 -9.39 -40.22
C GLU A 303 0.08 -9.00 -40.79
N HIS A 304 -0.96 -9.78 -40.51
CA HIS A 304 -2.31 -9.49 -40.97
C HIS A 304 -2.85 -8.16 -40.38
N LEU A 305 -2.67 -7.96 -39.08
CA LEU A 305 -3.05 -6.74 -38.38
C LEU A 305 -2.23 -5.54 -38.89
N ALA A 306 -0.90 -5.66 -39.00
CA ALA A 306 -0.05 -4.58 -39.50
C ALA A 306 -0.41 -4.13 -40.92
N ASN A 307 -0.89 -5.05 -41.78
CA ASN A 307 -1.36 -4.73 -43.12
C ASN A 307 -2.79 -4.17 -43.17
N GLY A 308 -3.62 -4.52 -42.19
CA GLY A 308 -5.04 -4.15 -42.13
C GLY A 308 -5.34 -2.86 -41.38
N ILE A 309 -4.45 -2.45 -40.45
CA ILE A 309 -4.65 -1.27 -39.61
C ILE A 309 -3.80 -0.10 -40.14
N GLY A 310 -4.29 1.14 -39.97
CA GLY A 310 -3.61 2.35 -40.47
C GLY A 310 -2.25 2.62 -39.83
N LYS A 311 -1.51 3.58 -40.40
CA LYS A 311 -0.12 3.91 -39.97
C LYS A 311 -0.01 4.60 -38.61
N ASP A 312 -1.13 5.00 -38.02
CA ASP A 312 -1.16 5.70 -36.74
C ASP A 312 -1.03 4.76 -35.52
N VAL A 313 -0.99 3.44 -35.77
CA VAL A 313 -0.82 2.41 -34.74
C VAL A 313 0.37 1.49 -35.05
N SER A 314 0.94 0.94 -33.98
CA SER A 314 1.96 -0.11 -34.01
C SER A 314 1.38 -1.41 -33.48
N VAL A 315 1.72 -2.51 -34.14
CA VAL A 315 1.37 -3.88 -33.73
C VAL A 315 2.64 -4.52 -33.19
N VAL A 316 2.65 -4.88 -31.90
CA VAL A 316 3.81 -5.44 -31.22
C VAL A 316 3.46 -6.70 -30.46
N SER A 317 4.39 -7.65 -30.41
CA SER A 317 4.24 -8.84 -29.55
C SER A 317 4.65 -8.49 -28.12
N SER A 318 3.82 -8.87 -27.16
CA SER A 318 4.12 -8.85 -25.72
C SER A 318 4.49 -10.24 -25.18
N GLY A 319 4.64 -11.23 -26.07
CA GLY A 319 5.05 -12.61 -25.75
C GLY A 319 3.87 -13.57 -25.57
N HIS A 320 4.14 -14.87 -25.61
CA HIS A 320 3.18 -15.95 -25.27
C HIS A 320 1.83 -15.92 -26.04
N GLY A 321 1.80 -15.37 -27.25
CA GLY A 321 0.57 -15.28 -28.05
C GLY A 321 -0.21 -13.98 -27.85
N ASP A 322 0.30 -13.05 -27.05
CA ASP A 322 -0.27 -11.72 -26.85
C ASP A 322 0.28 -10.70 -27.85
N ILE A 323 -0.65 -9.98 -28.48
CA ILE A 323 -0.40 -8.93 -29.46
C ILE A 323 -1.05 -7.64 -28.95
N ASP A 324 -0.26 -6.58 -28.88
CA ASP A 324 -0.71 -5.24 -28.51
C ASP A 324 -0.78 -4.33 -29.73
N ILE A 325 -1.88 -3.58 -29.84
CA ILE A 325 -2.10 -2.52 -30.82
C ILE A 325 -2.13 -1.19 -30.06
N ILE A 326 -1.05 -0.43 -30.22
CA ILE A 326 -0.78 0.83 -29.50
C ILE A 326 -0.66 1.98 -30.50
N GLN A 327 -0.81 3.22 -30.05
CA GLN A 327 -0.46 4.37 -30.90
C GLN A 327 1.00 4.27 -31.33
N ALA A 328 1.31 4.62 -32.58
CA ALA A 328 2.63 4.38 -33.17
C ALA A 328 3.79 5.01 -32.37
N GLU A 329 3.54 6.16 -31.75
CA GLU A 329 4.52 6.90 -30.94
C GLU A 329 4.54 6.47 -29.45
N ALA A 330 3.55 5.69 -29.00
CA ALA A 330 3.39 5.32 -27.60
C ALA A 330 4.06 3.98 -27.32
N ASN A 331 5.37 3.99 -27.04
CA ASN A 331 6.14 2.79 -26.66
C ASN A 331 6.91 3.02 -25.34
N LYS A 332 7.57 1.96 -24.83
CA LYS A 332 8.30 2.02 -23.55
C LYS A 332 9.45 3.04 -23.58
N ALA A 333 10.12 3.22 -24.73
CA ALA A 333 11.18 4.20 -24.88
C ALA A 333 10.68 5.65 -24.79
N THR A 334 9.54 5.98 -25.41
CA THR A 334 8.98 7.33 -25.30
C THR A 334 8.51 7.65 -23.87
N GLY A 335 8.04 6.63 -23.14
CA GLY A 335 7.80 6.74 -21.69
C GLY A 335 9.07 7.04 -20.89
N LEU A 336 10.18 6.35 -21.18
CA LEU A 336 11.47 6.63 -20.55
C LEU A 336 12.02 8.00 -20.93
N GLU A 337 11.86 8.44 -22.17
CA GLU A 337 12.29 9.76 -22.62
C GLU A 337 11.54 10.87 -21.89
N TYR A 338 10.22 10.73 -21.72
CA TYR A 338 9.43 11.65 -20.91
C TYR A 338 9.95 11.72 -19.45
N LEU A 339 10.27 10.58 -18.84
CA LEU A 339 10.82 10.52 -17.49
C LEU A 339 12.25 11.09 -17.40
N SER A 340 13.09 10.83 -18.41
CA SER A 340 14.43 11.38 -18.56
C SER A 340 14.41 12.90 -18.46
N GLN A 341 13.56 13.56 -19.26
CA GLN A 341 13.41 15.01 -19.29
C GLN A 341 12.87 15.56 -17.96
N LYS A 342 11.87 14.88 -17.38
CA LYS A 342 11.20 15.34 -16.16
C LYS A 342 12.06 15.20 -14.90
N LEU A 343 12.89 14.16 -14.85
CA LEU A 343 13.74 13.84 -13.70
C LEU A 343 15.19 14.33 -13.88
N ASN A 344 15.53 14.85 -15.06
CA ASN A 344 16.88 15.25 -15.44
C ASN A 344 17.90 14.09 -15.24
N ILE A 345 17.52 12.90 -15.69
CA ILE A 345 18.34 11.68 -15.69
C ILE A 345 18.64 11.33 -17.14
N LYS A 346 19.91 11.18 -17.51
CA LYS A 346 20.28 10.88 -18.89
C LYS A 346 20.06 9.39 -19.21
N PRO A 347 19.84 9.02 -20.48
CA PRO A 347 19.67 7.62 -20.85
C PRO A 347 20.86 6.74 -20.44
N GLU A 348 22.09 7.28 -20.43
CA GLU A 348 23.29 6.56 -20.01
C GLU A 348 23.29 6.18 -18.51
N GLU A 349 22.45 6.83 -17.72
CA GLU A 349 22.26 6.57 -16.28
C GLU A 349 21.09 5.61 -16.03
N MET A 350 20.47 5.08 -17.08
CA MET A 350 19.31 4.19 -17.00
C MET A 350 19.70 2.74 -17.24
N CYS A 351 19.09 1.85 -16.46
CA CYS A 351 19.13 0.41 -16.66
C CYS A 351 17.72 -0.09 -16.95
N ALA A 352 17.57 -0.91 -17.99
CA ALA A 352 16.28 -1.52 -18.34
C ALA A 352 16.45 -2.99 -18.66
N PHE A 353 15.43 -3.78 -18.33
CA PHE A 353 15.38 -5.22 -18.55
C PHE A 353 14.22 -5.54 -19.49
N GLY A 354 14.40 -6.49 -20.39
CA GLY A 354 13.36 -6.87 -21.34
C GLY A 354 13.46 -8.31 -21.82
N ASP A 355 12.33 -8.85 -22.26
CA ASP A 355 12.21 -10.20 -22.79
C ASP A 355 11.32 -10.29 -24.05
N GLY A 356 10.44 -9.31 -24.24
CA GLY A 356 9.46 -9.26 -25.34
C GLY A 356 9.82 -8.26 -26.44
N GLY A 357 9.16 -8.40 -27.59
CA GLY A 357 9.35 -7.51 -28.73
C GLY A 357 9.02 -6.05 -28.42
N ASN A 358 8.07 -5.80 -27.51
CA ASN A 358 7.72 -4.46 -27.02
C ASN A 358 8.78 -3.81 -26.11
N ASP A 359 9.91 -4.48 -25.82
CA ASP A 359 11.04 -3.94 -25.06
C ASP A 359 12.17 -3.40 -25.96
N LEU A 360 12.15 -3.69 -27.26
CA LEU A 360 13.28 -3.44 -28.17
C LEU A 360 13.72 -1.97 -28.19
N GLU A 361 12.77 -1.05 -28.36
CA GLU A 361 13.06 0.39 -28.39
C GLU A 361 13.61 0.88 -27.05
N MET A 362 13.08 0.36 -25.94
CA MET A 362 13.51 0.71 -24.58
C MET A 362 14.95 0.25 -24.33
N LEU A 363 15.28 -0.98 -24.71
CA LEU A 363 16.61 -1.55 -24.55
C LEU A 363 17.67 -0.84 -25.40
N ARG A 364 17.28 -0.30 -26.57
CA ARG A 364 18.15 0.55 -27.40
C ARG A 364 18.31 1.97 -26.86
N TYR A 365 17.30 2.47 -26.14
CA TYR A 365 17.28 3.84 -25.63
C TYR A 365 18.18 4.02 -24.42
N VAL A 366 18.18 3.07 -23.49
CA VAL A 366 18.96 3.16 -22.24
C VAL A 366 20.44 2.82 -22.43
N GLY A 367 21.30 3.36 -21.56
CA GLY A 367 22.72 3.04 -21.54
C GLY A 367 23.04 1.62 -21.07
N HIS A 368 22.18 1.05 -20.22
CA HIS A 368 22.36 -0.29 -19.65
C HIS A 368 21.16 -1.19 -19.95
N GLY A 369 21.01 -1.61 -21.20
CA GLY A 369 19.97 -2.55 -21.62
C GLY A 369 20.35 -4.01 -21.33
N VAL A 370 19.45 -4.77 -20.70
CA VAL A 370 19.68 -6.16 -20.31
C VAL A 370 18.56 -7.05 -20.85
N ALA A 371 18.90 -8.08 -21.61
CA ALA A 371 17.95 -9.09 -22.03
C ALA A 371 17.88 -10.24 -21.01
N MET A 372 16.67 -10.72 -20.72
CA MET A 372 16.48 -11.94 -19.92
C MET A 372 16.86 -13.18 -20.74
N GLU A 373 17.36 -14.24 -20.10
CA GLU A 373 17.73 -15.49 -20.80
C GLU A 373 16.58 -16.10 -21.62
N ASN A 374 15.35 -15.95 -21.12
CA ASN A 374 14.12 -16.43 -21.77
C ASN A 374 13.53 -15.43 -22.79
N ALA A 375 14.28 -14.41 -23.18
CA ALA A 375 13.85 -13.43 -24.15
C ALA A 375 13.79 -14.01 -25.57
N SER A 376 13.01 -13.34 -26.44
CA SER A 376 13.04 -13.63 -27.88
C SER A 376 14.43 -13.37 -28.48
N GLU A 377 14.76 -14.06 -29.57
CA GLU A 377 16.08 -13.96 -30.23
C GLU A 377 16.44 -12.51 -30.59
N ILE A 378 15.49 -11.76 -31.14
CA ILE A 378 15.69 -10.34 -31.48
C ILE A 378 15.98 -9.45 -30.27
N VAL A 379 15.47 -9.80 -29.09
CA VAL A 379 15.74 -9.07 -27.83
C VAL A 379 17.14 -9.39 -27.31
N LEU A 380 17.54 -10.67 -27.35
CA LEU A 380 18.88 -11.13 -26.98
C LEU A 380 19.98 -10.47 -27.84
N GLU A 381 19.70 -10.25 -29.13
CA GLU A 381 20.60 -9.54 -30.05
C GLU A 381 20.64 -8.02 -29.83
N THR A 382 19.55 -7.44 -29.30
CA THR A 382 19.43 -5.99 -29.14
C THR A 382 20.11 -5.48 -27.86
N ALA A 383 20.07 -6.24 -26.78
CA ALA A 383 20.61 -5.80 -25.49
C ALA A 383 22.12 -6.06 -25.37
N PRO A 384 22.94 -5.10 -24.89
CA PRO A 384 24.37 -5.28 -24.69
C PRO A 384 24.71 -6.25 -23.55
N TYR A 385 23.78 -6.47 -22.62
CA TYR A 385 23.95 -7.38 -21.50
C TYR A 385 22.85 -8.44 -21.49
N GLN A 386 23.14 -9.58 -20.87
CA GLN A 386 22.18 -10.65 -20.66
C GLN A 386 22.23 -11.11 -19.21
N THR A 387 21.08 -11.52 -18.67
CA THR A 387 20.96 -12.09 -17.32
C THR A 387 20.18 -13.41 -17.36
N THR A 388 20.09 -14.11 -16.22
CA THR A 388 19.39 -15.39 -16.09
C THR A 388 17.87 -15.27 -16.26
N ASN A 389 17.21 -16.41 -16.33
CA ASN A 389 15.75 -16.53 -16.46
C ASN A 389 14.96 -15.76 -15.37
N ASN A 390 13.75 -15.31 -15.71
CA ASN A 390 12.84 -14.66 -14.77
C ASN A 390 12.50 -15.53 -13.53
N ASN A 391 12.43 -16.86 -13.68
CA ASN A 391 12.21 -17.82 -12.58
C ASN A 391 13.43 -17.99 -11.66
N GLN A 392 14.59 -17.44 -12.03
CA GLN A 392 15.84 -17.48 -11.27
C GLN A 392 16.24 -16.08 -10.76
N GLN A 393 15.27 -15.18 -10.66
CA GLN A 393 15.49 -13.81 -10.18
C GLN A 393 16.53 -13.04 -11.01
N GLY A 394 16.59 -13.24 -12.33
CA GLY A 394 17.64 -12.66 -13.18
C GLY A 394 17.78 -11.14 -13.11
N VAL A 395 16.68 -10.40 -12.88
CA VAL A 395 16.77 -8.95 -12.62
C VAL A 395 17.58 -8.66 -11.35
N LEU A 396 17.32 -9.37 -10.24
CA LEU A 396 18.04 -9.18 -8.99
C LEU A 396 19.51 -9.59 -9.13
N ALA A 397 19.78 -10.76 -9.70
CA ALA A 397 21.14 -11.26 -9.88
C ALA A 397 22.02 -10.29 -10.69
N HIS A 398 21.45 -9.66 -11.73
CA HIS A 398 22.15 -8.65 -12.51
C HIS A 398 22.40 -7.37 -11.72
N LEU A 399 21.39 -6.89 -10.96
CA LEU A 399 21.54 -5.71 -10.12
C LEU A 399 22.58 -5.92 -9.01
N GLU A 400 22.62 -7.09 -8.37
CA GLU A 400 23.65 -7.47 -7.40
C GLU A 400 25.04 -7.39 -8.01
N SER A 401 25.22 -7.93 -9.23
CA SER A 401 26.49 -7.83 -9.95
C SER A 401 26.89 -6.41 -10.31
N VAL A 402 25.93 -5.54 -10.67
CA VAL A 402 26.21 -4.14 -11.06
C VAL A 402 26.55 -3.27 -9.85
N PHE A 403 25.92 -3.52 -8.69
CA PHE A 403 26.09 -2.73 -7.48
C PHE A 403 27.05 -3.34 -6.45
N GLU A 404 27.65 -4.50 -6.76
CA GLU A 404 28.55 -5.24 -5.87
C GLU A 404 27.93 -5.53 -4.49
N LEU A 405 26.66 -5.93 -4.47
CA LEU A 405 25.87 -6.14 -3.25
C LEU A 405 26.11 -7.50 -2.57
#